data_AF-A0A7K2EDJ9-F1
#
_entry.id   AF-A0A7K2EDJ9-F1
#
_cell.length_a   1.000
_cell.length_b   1.000
_cell.length_c   1.000
_cell.angle_alpha   90.00
_cell.angle_beta   90.00
_cell.angle_gamma   90.00
#
_symmetry.space_group_name_H-M   'P 1'
#
loop_
_entity.id
_entity.type
_entity.pdbx_description
1 polymer ?
#
loop_
_entity_poly.entity_id
_entity_poly.type
_entity_poly.pdbx_seq_one_letter_code
_entity_poly.pdbx_strand_id
1 'polypeptide(L)' 'TLDGQSVATVNGAEITVSIDGGTVMVNDATVVATDIEASNGIIHVIDTVLLPPAGE' A
#
# COMPACT_ATOMS: atom_id res chain seq x y z
N THR A 1 12.16 7.52 5.79
CA THR A 1 10.78 7.35 6.30
C THR A 1 9.89 7.10 5.10
N LEU A 2 8.99 6.11 5.18
CA LEU A 2 8.03 5.74 4.13
C LEU A 2 6.80 6.66 4.12
N ASP A 3 6.63 7.47 5.17
CA ASP A 3 5.47 8.34 5.35
C ASP A 3 5.41 9.43 4.27
N GLY A 4 4.26 9.50 3.58
CA GLY A 4 3.98 10.42 2.48
C GLY A 4 4.59 10.03 1.13
N GLN A 5 5.15 8.82 0.98
CA GLN A 5 5.75 8.41 -0.29
C GLN A 5 4.70 7.96 -1.31
N SER A 6 4.92 8.38 -2.56
CA SER A 6 4.26 7.82 -3.74
C SER A 6 5.05 6.61 -4.24
N VAL A 7 4.37 5.50 -4.49
CA VAL A 7 4.96 4.24 -4.95
C VAL A 7 4.25 3.77 -6.23
N ALA A 8 5.05 3.45 -7.24
CA ALA A 8 4.57 2.94 -8.51
C ALA A 8 4.00 1.51 -8.36
N THR A 9 2.80 1.31 -8.89
CA THR A 9 2.21 -0.02 -9.12
C THR A 9 2.68 -0.59 -10.45
N VAL A 10 2.52 -1.91 -10.63
CA VAL A 10 2.87 -2.59 -11.90
C VAL A 10 2.10 -2.04 -13.10
N ASN A 11 0.89 -1.52 -12.90
CA ASN A 11 0.09 -0.91 -13.97
C ASN A 11 0.57 0.52 -14.32
N GLY A 12 1.50 1.09 -13.55
CA GLY A 12 2.01 2.45 -13.75
C GLY A 12 1.24 3.53 -12.99
N ALA A 13 0.13 3.18 -12.34
CA ALA A 13 -0.55 4.07 -11.40
C ALA A 13 0.27 4.20 -10.10
N GLU A 14 0.13 5.34 -9.43
CA GLU A 14 0.78 5.60 -8.15
C GLU A 14 -0.16 5.32 -6.97
N ILE A 15 0.40 4.82 -5.87
CA ILE A 15 -0.27 4.70 -4.56
C ILE A 15 0.50 5.50 -3.51
N THR A 16 -0.19 6.04 -2.52
CA THR A 16 0.43 6.77 -1.41
C THR A 16 0.57 5.86 -0.19
N VAL A 17 1.74 5.86 0.43
CA VAL A 17 1.96 5.25 1.74
C VAL A 17 1.99 6.35 2.79
N SER A 18 1.19 6.22 3.84
CA SER A 18 1.16 7.15 4.97
C SER A 18 1.26 6.42 6.30
N ILE A 19 1.76 7.12 7.32
CA ILE A 19 1.90 6.61 8.68
C ILE A 19 1.22 7.59 9.64
N ASP A 20 0.11 7.18 10.26
CA ASP A 20 -0.58 7.97 11.28
C ASP A 20 -0.70 7.19 12.59
N GLY A 21 -0.18 7.77 13.67
CA GLY A 21 -0.22 7.14 15.00
C GLY A 21 0.44 5.74 15.07
N GLY A 22 1.35 5.43 14.16
CA GLY A 22 1.98 4.09 14.03
C GLY A 22 1.19 3.11 13.14
N THR A 23 0.04 3.51 12.61
CA THR A 23 -0.74 2.76 11.63
C THR A 23 -0.22 3.08 10.24
N VAL A 24 0.09 2.05 9.46
CA VAL A 24 0.49 2.19 8.05
C VAL A 24 -0.75 2.08 7.17
N MET A 25 -0.90 3.01 6.24
CA MET A 25 -1.97 3.01 5.26
C MET A 25 -1.41 3.04 3.83
N VAL A 26 -2.13 2.40 2.92
CA VAL A 26 -1.90 2.46 1.47
C VAL A 26 -3.15 3.06 0.85
N ASN A 27 -3.07 4.31 0.40
CA ASN A 27 -4.24 5.16 0.15
C ASN A 27 -5.18 5.13 1.37
N ASP A 28 -6.42 4.67 1.19
CA ASP A 28 -7.43 4.56 2.25
C ASP A 28 -7.43 3.18 2.94
N ALA A 29 -6.59 2.24 2.52
CA ALA A 29 -6.55 0.88 3.05
C ALA A 29 -5.56 0.75 4.21
N THR A 30 -5.99 0.14 5.32
CA THR A 30 -5.12 -0.07 6.49
C THR A 30 -4.34 -1.35 6.35
N VAL A 31 -3.03 -1.31 6.64
CA VAL A 31 -2.20 -2.51 6.70
C VAL A 31 -2.46 -3.24 8.02
N VAL A 32 -2.94 -4.48 7.93
CA VAL A 32 -3.33 -5.31 9.09
C VAL A 32 -2.32 -6.41 9.42
N ALA A 33 -1.42 -6.74 8.49
CA ALA A 33 -0.28 -7.62 8.72
C ALA A 33 0.87 -7.26 7.78
N THR A 34 2.11 -7.34 8.28
CA THR A 34 3.33 -7.02 7.52
C THR A 34 4.27 -8.22 7.44
N ASP A 35 5.30 -8.10 6.60
CA ASP A 35 6.48 -8.97 6.61
C ASP A 35 6.21 -10.47 6.42
N ILE A 36 5.16 -10.80 5.65
CA ILE A 36 4.90 -12.19 5.26
C ILE A 36 5.83 -12.54 4.10
N GLU A 37 6.80 -13.41 4.37
CA GLU A 37 7.76 -13.89 3.37
C GLU A 37 7.07 -14.75 2.29
N ALA A 38 7.34 -14.42 1.03
CA ALA A 38 7.01 -15.22 -0.14
C ALA A 38 8.29 -15.56 -0.90
N SER A 39 8.23 -16.55 -1.80
CA SER A 39 9.41 -17.00 -2.57
C SER A 39 10.06 -15.90 -3.43
N ASN A 40 9.35 -14.81 -3.68
CA ASN A 40 9.72 -13.74 -4.61
C ASN A 40 9.49 -12.33 -4.05
N GLY A 41 9.27 -12.18 -2.74
CA GLY A 41 9.03 -10.88 -2.15
C GLY A 41 8.38 -10.96 -0.77
N ILE A 42 7.80 -9.84 -0.36
CA ILE A 42 7.09 -9.69 0.91
C ILE A 42 5.64 -9.29 0.63
N ILE A 43 4.71 -9.89 1.38
CA ILE A 43 3.29 -9.54 1.34
C ILE A 43 2.96 -8.67 2.55
N HIS A 44 2.16 -7.63 2.32
CA HIS A 44 1.50 -6.84 3.34
C HIS A 44 -0.01 -6.96 3.13
N VAL A 45 -0.75 -7.32 4.17
CA VAL A 45 -2.19 -7.54 4.10
C VAL A 45 -2.92 -6.23 4.39
N ILE A 46 -3.90 -5.90 3.57
CA ILE A 46 -4.76 -4.72 3.74
C ILE A 46 -6.22 -5.12 3.95
N ASP A 47 -6.98 -4.27 4.63
CA ASP A 47 -8.39 -4.51 4.97
C ASP A 47 -9.39 -4.07 3.88
N THR A 48 -8.93 -3.29 2.90
CA THR A 48 -9.76 -2.63 1.90
C THR A 48 -9.24 -2.90 0.49
N VAL A 49 -10.17 -3.14 -0.46
CA VAL A 49 -9.81 -3.32 -1.87
C VAL A 49 -9.35 -1.99 -2.46
N LEU A 50 -8.14 -1.98 -3.04
CA LEU A 50 -7.69 -0.85 -3.84
C LEU A 50 -8.43 -0.85 -5.18
N LEU A 51 -9.12 0.25 -5.46
CA LEU A 51 -9.68 0.49 -6.78
C LEU A 51 -8.62 1.17 -7.64
N PRO A 52 -8.54 0.83 -8.94
CA PRO A 52 -7.71 1.57 -9.87
C PRO A 52 -8.14 3.05 -9.86
N PRO A 53 -7.23 4.00 -10.13
CA PRO A 53 -7.63 5.38 -10.36
C PRO A 53 -8.73 5.39 -11.41
N ALA A 54 -9.78 6.19 -11.19
CA ALA A 54 -10.82 6.38 -12.18
C ALA A 54 -10.15 6.92 -13.44
N GLY A 55 -9.93 6.04 -14.42
CA GLY A 55 -9.31 6.43 -15.68
C GLY A 55 -10.18 7.46 -16.40
N GLU A 56 -9.52 8.44 -17.01
CA GLU A 56 -10.08 9.24 -18.11
C GLU A 56 -10.33 8.36 -19.34
#